data_AF-A0A519RF73-F1
#
_entry.id   AF-A0A519RF73-F1
#
_cell.length_a   1.000
_cell.length_b   1.000
_cell.length_c   1.000
_cell.angle_alpha   90.00
_cell.angle_beta   90.00
_cell.angle_gamma   90.00
#
_symmetry.space_group_name_H-M   'P 1'
#
loop_
_entity.id
_entity.type
_entity.pdbx_description
1 polymer ?
#
loop_
_entity_poly.entity_id
_entity_poly.type
_entity_poly.pdbx_seq_one_letter_code
_entity_poly.pdbx_strand_id
1 'polypeptide(L)'
;MDMKPTLEDIKALVDKFAEKVNAPERHFPTYGYSNDGAQPHIEIDKNGQLYYVIVERGEEVRRDVALDTDDLLYRIFADISFSMAVDYEVNHRVKEEDFRRQLFAKQEELLGKLNDKWRQRQQEKHQAVLRSYPFDDKASIRADYSKQLTDTGMPSREAWTAACKKYPEP
;
A
#
# COMPACT_ATOMS: atom_id res chain seq x y z
N MET A 1 13.75 -34.46 2.82
CA MET A 1 12.63 -33.84 3.55
C MET A 1 12.75 -32.36 3.27
N ASP A 2 11.79 -31.78 2.55
CA ASP A 2 11.77 -30.33 2.38
C ASP A 2 11.58 -29.71 3.77
N MET A 3 12.58 -28.94 4.21
CA MET A 3 12.56 -28.26 5.49
C MET A 3 11.50 -27.16 5.41
N LYS A 4 10.50 -27.21 6.29
CA LYS A 4 9.47 -26.17 6.37
C LYS A 4 10.11 -24.90 6.93
N PRO A 5 9.80 -23.72 6.37
CA PRO A 5 10.38 -22.47 6.85
C PRO A 5 9.97 -22.19 8.29
N THR A 6 10.91 -21.70 9.10
CA THR A 6 10.63 -21.14 10.44
C THR A 6 10.35 -19.64 10.36
N LEU A 7 9.87 -19.06 11.46
CA LEU A 7 9.74 -17.60 11.55
C LEU A 7 11.10 -16.91 11.46
N GLU A 8 12.18 -17.51 11.98
CA GLU A 8 13.54 -16.97 11.79
C GLU A 8 13.98 -17.00 10.33
N ASP A 9 13.65 -18.07 9.59
CA ASP A 9 13.94 -18.15 8.15
C ASP A 9 13.24 -17.03 7.38
N ILE A 10 11.95 -16.80 7.65
CA ILE A 10 11.20 -15.71 7.01
C ILE A 10 11.80 -14.36 7.41
N LYS A 11 12.10 -14.13 8.69
CA LYS A 11 12.71 -12.89 9.15
C LYS A 11 14.04 -12.62 8.43
N ALA A 12 14.92 -13.62 8.34
CA ALA A 12 16.21 -13.47 7.67
C ALA A 12 16.06 -13.13 6.17
N LEU A 13 15.04 -13.68 5.51
CA LEU A 13 14.71 -13.32 4.13
C LEU A 13 14.20 -11.88 4.03
N VAL A 14 13.29 -11.47 4.92
CA VAL A 14 12.79 -10.09 4.96
C VAL A 14 13.93 -9.10 5.19
N ASP A 15 14.79 -9.34 6.18
CA ASP A 15 15.95 -8.48 6.46
C ASP A 15 16.83 -8.31 5.21
N LYS A 16 17.16 -9.43 4.53
CA LYS A 16 17.97 -9.43 3.30
C LYS A 16 17.35 -8.63 2.15
N PHE A 17 16.03 -8.72 1.95
CA PHE A 17 15.36 -7.95 0.89
C PHE A 17 15.19 -6.48 1.29
N ALA A 18 14.91 -6.21 2.57
CA ALA A 18 14.75 -4.86 3.10
C ALA A 18 16.03 -4.01 2.94
N GLU A 19 17.20 -4.62 3.17
CA GLU A 19 18.50 -3.97 2.93
C GLU A 19 18.65 -3.44 1.50
N LYS A 20 18.19 -4.20 0.49
CA LYS A 20 18.32 -3.82 -0.93
C LYS A 20 17.57 -2.54 -1.30
N VAL A 21 16.52 -2.22 -0.55
CA VAL A 21 15.68 -1.03 -0.79
C VAL A 21 15.83 0.01 0.32
N ASN A 22 16.69 -0.23 1.31
CA ASN A 22 16.82 0.58 2.52
C ASN A 22 15.47 0.76 3.23
N ALA A 23 14.69 -0.32 3.37
CA ALA A 23 13.38 -0.25 4.01
C ALA A 23 13.52 0.06 5.51
N PRO A 24 12.82 1.08 6.03
CA PRO A 24 12.78 1.36 7.46
C PRO A 24 12.13 0.23 8.27
N GLU A 25 12.75 -0.18 9.38
CA GLU A 25 12.23 -1.24 10.26
C GLU A 25 10.82 -0.98 10.79
N ARG A 26 10.42 0.29 10.95
CA ARG A 26 9.06 0.68 11.37
C ARG A 26 7.95 0.14 10.45
N HIS A 27 8.29 -0.23 9.21
CA HIS A 27 7.34 -0.76 8.23
C HIS A 27 7.30 -2.30 8.22
N PHE A 28 8.15 -2.98 9.01
CA PHE A 28 8.26 -4.44 8.98
C PHE A 28 7.09 -5.10 9.74
N PRO A 29 6.72 -6.34 9.36
CA PRO A 29 5.80 -7.13 10.16
C PRO A 29 6.47 -7.62 11.45
N THR A 30 5.65 -8.03 12.41
CA THR A 30 6.10 -8.85 13.55
C THR A 30 6.00 -10.35 13.22
N TYR A 31 6.60 -11.20 14.05
CA TYR A 31 6.72 -12.64 13.77
C TYR A 31 6.20 -13.45 14.97
N GLY A 32 5.09 -14.17 14.78
CA GLY A 32 4.48 -15.02 15.80
C GLY A 32 3.62 -14.30 16.84
N TYR A 33 3.49 -12.97 16.75
CA TYR A 33 2.65 -12.16 17.64
C TYR A 33 2.18 -10.89 16.93
N SER A 34 1.04 -10.35 17.35
CA SER A 34 0.53 -9.06 16.84
C SER A 34 0.92 -7.90 17.76
N ASN A 35 1.22 -6.75 17.16
CA ASN A 35 1.32 -5.46 17.84
C ASN A 35 0.01 -4.64 17.77
N ASP A 36 -1.05 -5.20 17.19
CA ASP A 36 -2.28 -4.46 16.86
C ASP A 36 -1.98 -3.25 15.93
N GLY A 37 -2.89 -2.29 15.83
CA GLY A 37 -2.71 -1.04 15.07
C GLY A 37 -2.64 -1.23 13.56
N ALA A 38 -3.23 -2.31 13.06
CA ALA A 38 -3.11 -2.76 11.67
C ALA A 38 -1.67 -3.04 11.21
N GLN A 39 -0.72 -3.21 12.15
CA GLN A 39 0.61 -3.72 11.82
C GLN A 39 0.49 -5.22 11.50
N PRO A 40 0.98 -5.67 10.34
CA PRO A 40 0.90 -7.07 9.96
C PRO A 40 1.82 -7.93 10.83
N HIS A 41 1.42 -9.18 11.04
CA HIS A 41 2.28 -10.20 11.64
C HIS A 41 2.24 -11.51 10.86
N ILE A 42 3.34 -12.25 10.96
CA ILE A 42 3.53 -13.53 10.27
C ILE A 42 3.25 -14.66 11.23
N GLU A 43 2.42 -15.63 10.80
CA GLU A 43 2.20 -16.88 11.51
C GLU A 43 2.54 -18.07 10.62
N ILE A 44 3.00 -19.15 11.25
CA ILE A 44 3.23 -20.44 10.59
C ILE A 44 2.51 -21.50 11.39
N ASP A 45 1.61 -22.27 10.77
CA ASP A 45 0.95 -23.37 11.48
C ASP A 45 1.85 -24.59 11.63
N LYS A 46 1.38 -25.59 12.38
CA LYS A 46 2.06 -26.89 12.58
C LYS A 46 2.36 -27.65 11.27
N ASN A 47 1.62 -27.35 10.20
CA ASN A 47 1.81 -27.96 8.89
C ASN A 47 2.79 -27.19 8.02
N GLY A 48 3.28 -26.02 8.45
CA GLY A 48 4.14 -25.13 7.68
C GLY A 48 3.37 -24.15 6.79
N GLN A 49 2.04 -24.04 6.95
CA GLN A 49 1.24 -23.06 6.22
C GLN A 49 1.58 -21.66 6.71
N LEU A 50 1.92 -20.79 5.76
CA LEU A 50 2.28 -19.40 5.98
C LEU A 50 1.04 -18.50 5.97
N TYR A 51 0.95 -17.59 6.93
CA TYR A 51 -0.11 -16.60 7.04
C TYR A 51 0.43 -15.19 7.17
N TYR A 52 -0.26 -14.25 6.52
CA TYR A 52 -0.11 -12.81 6.68
C TYR A 52 -1.37 -12.27 7.35
N VAL A 53 -1.24 -11.81 8.59
CA VAL A 53 -2.37 -11.50 9.47
C VAL A 53 -2.34 -10.02 9.86
N ILE A 54 -3.50 -9.39 9.91
CA ILE A 54 -3.67 -8.00 10.34
C ILE A 54 -4.71 -7.96 11.47
N VAL A 55 -4.34 -7.32 12.57
CA VAL A 55 -5.21 -7.07 13.72
C VAL A 55 -5.36 -5.56 13.89
N GLU A 56 -6.59 -5.10 14.07
CA GLU A 56 -6.89 -3.70 14.38
C GLU A 56 -7.93 -3.61 15.51
N ARG A 57 -7.56 -2.90 16.58
CA ARG A 57 -8.36 -2.69 17.79
C ARG A 57 -8.79 -4.01 18.45
N GLY A 58 -7.84 -4.94 18.55
CA GLY A 58 -8.03 -6.26 19.14
C GLY A 58 -8.73 -7.29 18.24
N GLU A 59 -9.19 -6.89 17.05
CA GLU A 59 -9.94 -7.75 16.14
C GLU A 59 -9.07 -8.15 14.94
N GLU A 60 -9.06 -9.44 14.59
CA GLU A 60 -8.46 -9.91 13.35
C GLU A 60 -9.28 -9.41 12.16
N VAL A 61 -8.78 -8.38 11.47
CA VAL A 61 -9.46 -7.80 10.31
C VAL A 61 -9.11 -8.50 9.00
N ARG A 62 -7.99 -9.24 8.98
CA ARG A 62 -7.55 -9.98 7.80
C ARG A 62 -6.60 -11.13 8.15
N ARG A 63 -6.80 -12.27 7.49
CA ARG A 63 -5.87 -13.40 7.47
C ARG A 63 -5.76 -13.95 6.06
N ASP A 64 -4.59 -13.73 5.47
CA ASP A 64 -4.28 -14.22 4.14
C ASP A 64 -3.41 -15.47 4.22
N VAL A 65 -3.82 -16.51 3.50
CA VAL A 65 -2.98 -17.69 3.25
C VAL A 65 -1.97 -17.35 2.16
N ALA A 66 -0.68 -17.54 2.44
CA ALA A 66 0.37 -17.46 1.42
C ALA A 66 0.63 -18.84 0.79
N LEU A 67 0.72 -18.90 -0.53
CA LEU A 67 0.86 -20.17 -1.26
C LEU A 67 2.23 -20.82 -1.04
N ASP A 68 3.26 -20.00 -0.91
CA ASP A 68 4.64 -20.38 -0.65
C ASP A 68 5.40 -19.18 -0.04
N THR A 69 6.71 -19.35 0.16
CA THR A 69 7.57 -18.28 0.70
C THR A 69 7.68 -17.08 -0.26
N ASP A 70 7.64 -17.27 -1.59
CA ASP A 70 7.72 -16.16 -2.54
C ASP A 70 6.43 -15.31 -2.50
N ASP A 71 5.26 -15.94 -2.42
CA ASP A 71 3.97 -15.25 -2.26
C ASP A 71 3.91 -14.49 -0.94
N LEU A 72 4.41 -15.07 0.16
CA LEU A 72 4.48 -14.39 1.45
C LEU A 72 5.37 -13.15 1.38
N LEU A 73 6.59 -13.30 0.84
CA LEU A 73 7.53 -12.19 0.71
C LEU A 73 6.97 -11.09 -0.19
N TYR A 74 6.30 -11.45 -1.28
CA TYR A 74 5.59 -10.46 -2.09
C TYR A 74 4.57 -9.65 -1.29
N ARG A 75 3.76 -10.29 -0.44
CA ARG A 75 2.76 -9.58 0.37
C ARG A 75 3.41 -8.62 1.36
N ILE A 76 4.44 -9.09 2.06
CA ILE A 76 5.24 -8.27 2.99
C ILE A 76 5.82 -7.05 2.26
N PHE A 77 6.48 -7.28 1.12
CA PHE A 77 7.13 -6.19 0.39
C PHE A 77 6.17 -5.31 -0.38
N ALA A 78 4.98 -5.78 -0.76
CA ALA A 78 3.93 -4.93 -1.29
C ALA A 78 3.53 -3.88 -0.26
N ASP A 79 3.33 -4.27 1.00
CA ASP A 79 2.94 -3.34 2.08
C ASP A 79 4.11 -2.45 2.51
N ILE A 80 5.33 -2.98 2.68
CA ILE A 80 6.52 -2.18 2.98
C ILE A 80 6.77 -1.13 1.89
N SER A 81 6.76 -1.54 0.62
CA SER A 81 7.00 -0.63 -0.50
C SER A 81 5.88 0.40 -0.68
N PHE A 82 4.63 0.07 -0.34
CA PHE A 82 3.53 1.03 -0.30
C PHE A 82 3.81 2.12 0.73
N SER A 83 4.13 1.76 1.98
CA SER A 83 4.43 2.72 3.03
C SER A 83 5.64 3.60 2.68
N MET A 84 6.69 3.03 2.08
CA MET A 84 7.83 3.80 1.57
C MET A 84 7.45 4.73 0.41
N ALA A 85 6.55 4.31 -0.47
CA ALA A 85 6.07 5.12 -1.58
C ALA A 85 5.19 6.29 -1.11
N VAL A 86 4.39 6.09 -0.06
CA VAL A 86 3.66 7.16 0.64
C VAL A 86 4.64 8.16 1.25
N ASP A 87 5.64 7.69 2.01
CA ASP A 87 6.68 8.55 2.59
C ASP A 87 7.37 9.37 1.49
N TYR A 88 7.67 8.75 0.35
CA TYR A 88 8.27 9.44 -0.80
C TYR A 88 7.32 10.49 -1.39
N GLU A 89 6.07 10.13 -1.68
CA GLU A 89 5.08 11.05 -2.27
C GLU A 89 4.88 12.28 -1.39
N VAL A 90 4.71 12.11 -0.08
CA VAL A 90 4.51 13.23 0.85
C VAL A 90 5.68 14.22 0.81
N ASN A 91 6.91 13.72 0.66
CA ASN A 91 8.12 14.55 0.62
C ASN A 91 8.43 15.15 -0.77
N HIS A 92 7.80 14.66 -1.84
CA HIS A 92 8.07 15.06 -3.23
C HIS A 92 6.81 15.52 -3.97
N ARG A 93 5.73 15.78 -3.23
CA ARG A 93 4.39 16.05 -3.77
C ARG A 93 4.43 17.14 -4.84
N VAL A 94 3.94 16.77 -6.02
CA VAL A 94 3.68 17.72 -7.10
C VAL A 94 2.27 18.24 -6.89
N LYS A 95 2.15 19.56 -6.73
CA LYS A 95 0.86 20.19 -6.49
C LYS A 95 -0.07 19.95 -7.67
N GLU A 96 -1.34 19.68 -7.39
CA GLU A 96 -2.39 19.48 -8.42
C GLU A 96 -2.18 18.24 -9.30
N GLU A 97 -1.28 17.33 -8.91
CA GLU A 97 -1.16 16.00 -9.49
C GLU A 97 -1.91 14.98 -8.62
N ASP A 98 -2.51 13.97 -9.22
CA ASP A 98 -2.99 12.80 -8.47
C ASP A 98 -1.80 12.10 -7.81
N PHE A 99 -1.74 12.14 -6.48
CA PHE A 99 -0.67 11.57 -5.66
C PHE A 99 -0.35 10.11 -6.01
N ARG A 100 -1.35 9.35 -6.50
CA ARG A 100 -1.18 7.95 -6.89
C ARG A 100 -0.18 7.78 -8.03
N ARG A 101 0.04 8.80 -8.88
CA ARG A 101 1.03 8.74 -9.96
C ARG A 101 2.44 8.51 -9.42
N GLN A 102 2.85 9.32 -8.45
CA GLN A 102 4.16 9.20 -7.81
C GLN A 102 4.24 7.97 -6.92
N LEU A 103 3.17 7.73 -6.13
CA LEU A 103 3.11 6.58 -5.23
C LEU A 103 3.25 5.27 -6.00
N PHE A 104 2.43 5.04 -7.03
CA PHE A 104 2.46 3.80 -7.82
C PHE A 104 3.81 3.62 -8.51
N ALA A 105 4.33 4.66 -9.16
CA ALA A 105 5.64 4.61 -9.79
C ALA A 105 6.73 4.25 -8.80
N LYS A 106 6.71 4.83 -7.59
CA LYS A 106 7.72 4.57 -6.57
C LYS A 106 7.62 3.15 -6.01
N GLN A 107 6.40 2.67 -5.75
CA GLN A 107 6.19 1.32 -5.26
C GLN A 107 6.67 0.27 -6.28
N GLU A 108 6.36 0.48 -7.56
CA GLU A 108 6.82 -0.39 -8.66
C GLU A 108 8.34 -0.39 -8.83
N GLU A 109 8.99 0.77 -8.69
CA GLU A 109 10.45 0.91 -8.68
C GLU A 109 11.06 0.07 -7.56
N LEU A 110 10.54 0.20 -6.33
CA LEU A 110 11.03 -0.51 -5.16
C LEU A 110 10.88 -2.02 -5.31
N LEU A 111 9.70 -2.51 -5.71
CA LEU A 111 9.48 -3.93 -5.95
C LEU A 111 10.35 -4.46 -7.09
N GLY A 112 10.59 -3.67 -8.13
CA GLY A 112 11.47 -4.02 -9.24
C GLY A 112 12.92 -4.25 -8.82
N LYS A 113 13.42 -3.55 -7.79
CA LYS A 113 14.75 -3.80 -7.23
C LYS A 113 14.85 -5.13 -6.48
N LEU A 114 13.71 -5.65 -6.01
CA LEU A 114 13.65 -6.91 -5.25
C LEU A 114 13.42 -8.09 -6.17
N ASN A 115 12.40 -8.00 -7.04
CA ASN A 115 11.98 -9.05 -7.96
C ASN A 115 11.08 -8.48 -9.07
N ASP A 116 11.49 -8.64 -10.33
CA ASP A 116 10.73 -8.15 -11.49
C ASP A 116 9.31 -8.73 -11.60
N LYS A 117 9.10 -9.99 -11.16
CA LYS A 117 7.76 -10.60 -11.15
C LYS A 117 6.85 -9.92 -10.13
N TRP A 118 7.40 -9.49 -9.00
CA TRP A 118 6.65 -8.74 -7.99
C TRP A 118 6.25 -7.37 -8.50
N ARG A 119 7.15 -6.67 -9.22
CA ARG A 119 6.82 -5.41 -9.91
C ARG A 119 5.65 -5.60 -10.88
N GLN A 120 5.72 -6.60 -11.76
CA GLN A 120 4.66 -6.88 -12.73
C GLN A 120 3.33 -7.20 -12.04
N ARG A 121 3.34 -8.04 -11.00
CA ARG A 121 2.15 -8.36 -10.20
C ARG A 121 1.54 -7.12 -9.54
N GLN A 122 2.36 -6.17 -9.08
CA GLN A 122 1.87 -4.91 -8.49
C GLN A 122 1.35 -3.94 -9.56
N GLN A 123 2.01 -3.86 -10.72
CA GLN A 123 1.55 -3.09 -11.88
C GLN A 123 0.14 -3.51 -12.30
N GLU A 124 -0.11 -4.81 -12.41
CA GLU A 124 -1.43 -5.34 -12.76
C GLU A 124 -2.51 -4.92 -11.75
N LYS A 125 -2.18 -4.89 -10.45
CA LYS A 125 -3.09 -4.38 -9.40
C LYS A 125 -3.36 -2.88 -9.57
N HIS A 126 -2.33 -2.07 -9.79
CA HIS A 126 -2.50 -0.63 -10.04
C HIS A 126 -3.35 -0.37 -11.26
N GLN A 127 -3.08 -1.06 -12.38
CA GLN A 127 -3.90 -0.95 -13.60
C GLN A 127 -5.34 -1.40 -13.35
N ALA A 128 -5.58 -2.43 -12.54
CA ALA A 128 -6.93 -2.83 -12.16
C ALA A 128 -7.68 -1.74 -11.38
N VAL A 129 -7.01 -1.06 -10.45
CA VAL A 129 -7.58 0.10 -9.73
C VAL A 129 -7.88 1.23 -10.70
N LEU A 130 -6.95 1.57 -11.60
CA LEU A 130 -7.08 2.69 -12.54
C LEU A 130 -8.16 2.47 -13.61
N ARG A 131 -8.52 1.22 -13.91
CA ARG A 131 -9.67 0.92 -14.79
C ARG A 131 -11.00 1.38 -14.18
N SER A 132 -11.15 1.27 -12.86
CA SER A 132 -12.36 1.69 -12.15
C SER A 132 -12.28 3.12 -11.62
N TYR A 133 -11.06 3.57 -11.30
CA TYR A 133 -10.78 4.86 -10.69
C TYR A 133 -9.56 5.50 -11.37
N PRO A 134 -9.73 6.05 -12.59
CA PRO A 134 -8.66 6.71 -13.34
C PRO A 134 -7.95 7.79 -12.50
N PHE A 135 -6.74 8.17 -12.91
CA PHE A 135 -6.08 9.32 -12.30
C PHE A 135 -6.91 10.59 -12.44
N ASP A 136 -6.94 11.38 -11.39
CA ASP A 136 -7.71 12.62 -11.33
C ASP A 136 -6.89 13.76 -10.73
N ASP A 137 -6.10 14.39 -11.61
CA ASP A 137 -5.25 15.52 -11.25
C ASP A 137 -6.08 16.74 -10.78
N LYS A 138 -7.38 16.78 -11.12
CA LYS A 138 -8.28 17.88 -10.75
C LYS A 138 -8.98 17.68 -9.41
N ALA A 139 -8.83 16.51 -8.76
CA ALA A 139 -9.51 16.21 -7.51
C ALA A 139 -9.23 17.23 -6.39
N SER A 140 -7.97 17.61 -6.20
CA SER A 140 -7.60 18.63 -5.20
C SER A 140 -8.18 20.00 -5.55
N ILE A 141 -8.13 20.38 -6.84
CA ILE A 141 -8.67 21.67 -7.31
C ILE A 141 -10.18 21.74 -7.07
N ARG A 142 -10.91 20.63 -7.32
CA ARG A 142 -12.33 20.54 -7.00
C ARG A 142 -12.60 20.67 -5.51
N ALA A 143 -11.84 19.97 -4.67
CA ALA A 143 -11.99 20.04 -3.23
C ALA A 143 -11.75 21.47 -2.70
N ASP A 144 -10.69 22.13 -3.15
CA ASP A 144 -10.36 23.51 -2.77
C ASP A 144 -11.43 24.49 -3.22
N TYR A 145 -11.91 24.38 -4.46
CA TYR A 145 -12.95 25.26 -4.97
C TYR A 145 -14.31 25.02 -4.30
N SER A 146 -14.67 23.75 -4.05
CA SER A 146 -15.87 23.40 -3.28
C SER A 146 -15.80 24.01 -1.88
N LYS A 147 -14.63 23.96 -1.22
CA LYS A 147 -14.42 24.57 0.09
C LYS A 147 -14.59 26.09 0.05
N GLN A 148 -13.99 26.76 -0.94
CA GLN A 148 -14.16 28.20 -1.13
C GLN A 148 -15.64 28.60 -1.26
N LEU A 149 -16.43 27.82 -2.00
CA LEU A 149 -17.86 28.06 -2.16
C LEU A 149 -18.63 27.83 -0.84
N THR A 150 -18.32 26.78 -0.09
CA THR A 150 -18.95 26.55 1.21
C THR A 150 -18.63 27.65 2.22
N ASP A 151 -17.41 28.19 2.19
CA ASP A 151 -16.99 29.29 3.07
C ASP A 151 -17.77 30.59 2.76
N THR A 152 -18.34 30.72 1.55
CA THR A 152 -19.25 31.82 1.17
C THR A 152 -20.72 31.56 1.52
N GLY A 153 -21.03 30.44 2.17
CA GLY A 153 -22.39 30.05 2.57
C GLY A 153 -23.14 29.16 1.59
N MET A 154 -22.48 28.67 0.52
CA MET A 154 -23.11 27.72 -0.41
C MET A 154 -23.25 26.33 0.26
N PRO A 155 -24.38 25.63 0.12
CA PRO A 155 -24.51 24.26 0.62
C PRO A 155 -23.49 23.30 -0.01
N SER A 156 -22.91 22.39 0.78
CA SER A 156 -21.80 21.52 0.34
C SER A 156 -22.08 20.72 -0.93
N ARG A 157 -23.31 20.22 -1.10
CA ARG A 157 -23.69 19.46 -2.31
C ARG A 157 -23.72 20.34 -3.56
N GLU A 158 -24.19 21.57 -3.44
CA GLU A 158 -24.22 22.54 -4.54
C GLU A 158 -22.81 23.02 -4.87
N ALA A 159 -21.99 23.29 -3.84
CA ALA A 159 -20.59 23.64 -3.99
C ALA A 159 -19.79 22.54 -4.72
N TRP A 160 -19.97 21.28 -4.35
CA TRP A 160 -19.34 20.15 -5.03
C TRP A 160 -19.82 20.03 -6.49
N THR A 161 -21.12 20.17 -6.72
CA THR A 161 -21.68 20.12 -8.08
C THR A 161 -21.11 21.24 -8.96
N ALA A 162 -20.99 22.45 -8.43
CA ALA A 162 -20.37 23.58 -9.11
C ALA A 162 -18.87 23.34 -9.37
N ALA A 163 -18.16 22.71 -8.43
CA ALA A 163 -16.76 22.32 -8.60
C ALA A 163 -16.57 21.28 -9.70
N CYS A 164 -17.37 20.20 -9.73
CA CYS A 164 -17.33 19.21 -10.80
C CYS A 164 -17.73 19.81 -12.15
N LYS A 165 -18.66 20.77 -12.19
CA LYS A 165 -19.00 21.49 -13.43
C LYS A 165 -17.83 22.32 -13.96
N LYS A 166 -17.09 22.98 -13.07
CA LYS A 166 -15.94 23.84 -13.43
C LYS A 166 -14.71 23.02 -13.78
N TYR A 167 -14.47 21.92 -13.06
CA TYR A 167 -13.34 21.02 -13.24
C TYR A 167 -13.86 19.58 -13.37
N PRO A 168 -14.24 19.13 -14.58
CA PRO A 168 -14.86 17.82 -14.78
C PRO A 168 -14.02 16.65 -14.23
N GLU A 169 -14.71 15.64 -13.73
CA GLU A 169 -14.15 14.33 -13.40
C GLU A 169 -13.63 13.62 -14.67
N PRO A 170 -12.62 12.75 -14.55
CA PRO A 170 -11.99 12.04 -15.66
C PRO A 170 -12.89 10.99 -16.32
#